data_AF-A0A6D2L6W9-F1
#
_entry.id   AF-A0A6D2L6W9-F1
#
_cell.length_a   1.000
_cell.length_b   1.000
_cell.length_c   1.000
_cell.angle_alpha   90.00
_cell.angle_beta   90.00
_cell.angle_gamma   90.00
#
_symmetry.space_group_name_H-M   'P 1'
#
loop_
_entity.id
_entity.type
_entity.pdbx_description
1 polymer ?
#
loop_
_entity_poly.entity_id
_entity_poly.type
_entity_poly.pdbx_seq_one_letter_code
_entity_poly.pdbx_strand_id
1 'polypeptide(L)'
;MAPGRLCNKDGWILMAMVLTEFSNVGVNTLVKSVTSKGLSPFVVLVYAYTIGSLILLPLAFFSFRSRSLPPLSFSVLCKMVLLGLIASAFQIAGYNGIKYSSPTLSSAMSNVNPAFTFILAVVFR
;
A
#
# COMPACT_ATOMS: atom_id res chain seq x y z
N MET A 1 -5.08 -35.34 3.71
CA MET A 1 -5.09 -33.85 3.79
C MET A 1 -6.51 -33.44 4.18
N ALA A 2 -6.72 -32.88 5.38
CA ALA A 2 -8.06 -32.80 5.98
C ALA A 2 -8.87 -31.58 5.48
N PRO A 3 -10.12 -31.76 5.02
CA PRO A 3 -10.95 -30.72 4.41
C PRO A 3 -11.26 -29.53 5.34
N GLY A 4 -11.27 -29.73 6.67
CA GLY A 4 -11.48 -28.65 7.64
C GLY A 4 -10.35 -27.61 7.71
N ARG A 5 -9.14 -27.92 7.20
CA ARG A 5 -7.99 -27.01 7.25
C ARG A 5 -7.98 -26.00 6.08
N LEU A 6 -8.72 -26.27 4.99
CA LEU A 6 -8.93 -25.31 3.90
C LEU A 6 -9.97 -24.26 4.31
N CYS A 7 -11.14 -24.70 4.81
CA CYS A 7 -12.22 -23.81 5.20
C CYS A 7 -11.79 -22.73 6.22
N ASN A 8 -10.95 -23.09 7.20
CA ASN A 8 -10.41 -22.11 8.15
C ASN A 8 -9.44 -21.13 7.48
N LYS A 9 -8.56 -21.60 6.57
CA LYS A 9 -7.63 -20.73 5.82
C LYS A 9 -8.37 -19.76 4.90
N ASP A 10 -9.42 -20.21 4.25
CA ASP A 10 -10.26 -19.38 3.39
C ASP A 10 -10.93 -18.29 4.23
N GLY A 11 -11.40 -18.62 5.44
CA GLY A 11 -11.89 -17.65 6.41
C GLY A 11 -10.88 -16.55 6.78
N TRP A 12 -9.62 -16.91 7.07
CA TRP A 12 -8.56 -15.93 7.35
C TRP A 12 -8.26 -15.03 6.16
N ILE A 13 -8.27 -15.59 4.94
CA ILE A 13 -8.03 -14.83 3.71
C ILE A 13 -9.16 -13.82 3.49
N LEU A 14 -10.41 -14.23 3.63
CA LEU A 14 -11.57 -13.34 3.51
C LEU A 14 -11.54 -12.22 4.55
N MET A 15 -11.20 -12.55 5.80
CA MET A 15 -11.05 -11.55 6.85
C MET A 15 -9.95 -10.53 6.52
N ALA A 16 -8.81 -10.98 5.99
CA ALA A 16 -7.73 -10.09 5.58
C ALA A 16 -8.12 -9.17 4.40
N MET A 17 -8.89 -9.70 3.43
CA MET A 17 -9.44 -8.91 2.32
C MET A 17 -10.37 -7.81 2.81
N VAL A 18 -11.34 -8.16 3.67
CA VAL A 18 -12.29 -7.20 4.24
C VAL A 18 -11.58 -6.13 5.05
N LEU A 19 -10.59 -6.51 5.88
CA LEU A 19 -9.81 -5.57 6.69
C LEU A 19 -9.00 -4.60 5.82
N THR A 20 -8.46 -5.10 4.70
CA THR A 20 -7.69 -4.28 3.75
C THR A 20 -8.59 -3.26 3.05
N GLU A 21 -9.76 -3.68 2.55
CA GLU A 21 -10.71 -2.77 1.89
C GLU A 21 -11.29 -1.74 2.87
N PHE A 22 -11.63 -2.16 4.09
CA PHE A 22 -12.06 -1.25 5.14
C PHE A 22 -10.99 -0.20 5.43
N SER A 23 -9.73 -0.63 5.58
CA SER A 23 -8.59 0.25 5.82
C SER A 23 -8.37 1.21 4.65
N ASN A 24 -8.49 0.74 3.40
CA ASN A 24 -8.36 1.55 2.20
C ASN A 24 -9.41 2.67 2.14
N VAL A 25 -10.68 2.34 2.35
CA VAL A 25 -11.77 3.34 2.41
C VAL A 25 -11.58 4.31 3.58
N GLY A 26 -11.16 3.80 4.73
CA GLY A 26 -10.84 4.61 5.92
C GLY A 26 -9.76 5.65 5.64
N VAL A 27 -8.63 5.24 5.05
CA VAL A 27 -7.54 6.14 4.68
C VAL A 27 -8.00 7.18 3.66
N ASN A 28 -8.73 6.78 2.60
CA ASN A 28 -9.23 7.72 1.60
C ASN A 28 -10.15 8.79 2.20
N THR A 29 -10.99 8.39 3.17
CA THR A 29 -11.89 9.30 3.89
C THR A 29 -11.10 10.26 4.79
N LEU A 30 -10.10 9.77 5.51
CA LEU A 30 -9.21 10.61 6.33
C LEU A 30 -8.45 11.61 5.47
N VAL A 31 -7.87 11.17 4.34
CA VAL A 31 -7.18 12.03 3.37
C VAL A 31 -8.12 13.12 2.86
N LYS A 32 -9.36 12.79 2.50
CA LYS A 32 -10.35 13.79 2.09
C LYS A 32 -10.64 14.79 3.22
N SER A 33 -10.85 14.30 4.44
CA SER A 33 -11.16 15.12 5.62
C SER A 33 -10.05 16.11 5.97
N VAL A 34 -8.78 15.69 5.91
CA VAL A 34 -7.65 16.59 6.18
C VAL A 34 -7.39 17.55 5.03
N THR A 35 -7.49 17.09 3.78
CA THR A 35 -7.27 17.95 2.61
C THR A 35 -8.38 18.99 2.42
N SER A 36 -9.63 18.69 2.82
CA SER A 36 -10.71 19.66 2.85
C SER A 36 -10.50 20.76 3.90
N LYS A 37 -9.70 20.49 4.94
CA LYS A 37 -9.27 21.49 5.94
C LYS A 37 -8.05 22.31 5.48
N GLY A 38 -7.62 22.15 4.23
CA GLY A 38 -6.51 22.92 3.63
C GLY A 38 -5.14 22.25 3.73
N LEU A 39 -5.03 21.06 4.34
CA LEU A 39 -3.76 20.33 4.42
C LEU A 39 -3.33 19.84 3.02
N SER A 40 -2.05 20.00 2.69
CA SER A 40 -1.54 19.58 1.39
C SER A 40 -1.39 18.03 1.34
N PRO A 41 -1.72 17.38 0.21
CA PRO A 41 -1.52 15.94 0.02
C PRO A 41 -0.08 15.49 0.28
N PHE A 42 0.89 16.35 -0.02
CA PHE A 42 2.31 16.09 0.22
C PHE A 42 2.62 15.96 1.72
N VAL A 43 2.10 16.86 2.56
CA VAL A 43 2.32 16.81 4.01
C VAL A 43 1.70 15.56 4.62
N VAL A 44 0.49 15.19 4.16
CA VAL A 44 -0.18 13.94 4.60
C VAL A 44 0.69 12.72 4.28
N LEU A 45 1.27 12.67 3.08
CA LEU A 45 2.14 11.58 2.66
C LEU A 45 3.42 11.48 3.51
N VAL A 46 4.10 12.60 3.72
CA VAL A 46 5.34 12.66 4.51
C VAL A 46 5.07 12.21 5.95
N TYR A 47 3.96 12.65 6.56
CA TYR A 47 3.57 12.19 7.90
C TYR A 47 3.29 10.69 7.94
N ALA A 48 2.55 10.16 6.97
CA ALA A 48 2.22 8.74 6.92
C ALA A 48 3.47 7.85 6.78
N TYR A 49 4.39 8.20 5.86
CA TYR A 49 5.61 7.41 5.67
C TYR A 49 6.61 7.56 6.81
N THR A 50 6.73 8.73 7.43
CA THR A 50 7.64 8.91 8.57
C THR A 50 7.16 8.11 9.78
N ILE A 51 5.87 8.19 10.12
CA ILE A 51 5.27 7.37 11.20
C ILE A 51 5.35 5.89 10.86
N GLY A 52 5.00 5.50 9.63
CA GLY A 52 5.07 4.10 9.19
C GLY A 52 6.50 3.55 9.27
N SER A 53 7.50 4.32 8.84
CA SER A 53 8.90 3.95 8.97
C SER A 53 9.33 3.85 10.43
N LEU A 54 8.90 4.76 11.31
CA LEU A 54 9.24 4.75 12.72
C LEU A 54 8.64 3.55 13.46
N ILE A 55 7.44 3.11 13.07
CA ILE A 55 6.79 1.91 13.60
C ILE A 55 7.46 0.63 13.07
N LEU A 56 7.81 0.60 11.78
CA LEU A 56 8.43 -0.57 11.16
C LEU A 56 9.89 -0.78 11.59
N LEU A 57 10.60 0.30 11.91
CA LEU A 57 12.00 0.26 12.32
C LEU A 57 12.26 -0.66 13.52
N PRO A 58 11.59 -0.53 14.68
CA PRO A 58 11.78 -1.44 15.82
C PRO A 58 11.31 -2.87 15.52
N LEU A 59 10.26 -3.04 14.71
CA LEU A 59 9.78 -4.36 14.28
C LEU A 59 10.83 -5.12 13.46
N ALA A 60 11.66 -4.40 12.69
CA ALA A 60 12.75 -5.01 11.93
C ALA A 60 13.82 -5.61 12.86
N PHE A 61 14.12 -4.97 14.00
CA PHE A 61 15.08 -5.47 14.98
C PHE A 61 14.52 -6.62 15.83
N PHE A 62 13.21 -6.61 16.12
CA PHE A 62 12.56 -7.68 16.88
C PHE A 62 12.16 -8.89 16.02
N SER A 63 12.29 -8.79 14.70
CA SER A 63 11.99 -9.90 13.81
C SER A 63 12.99 -11.03 14.02
N PHE A 64 12.58 -12.05 14.80
CA PHE A 64 13.29 -13.32 14.97
C PHE A 64 13.26 -14.10 13.65
N ARG A 65 14.00 -13.62 12.65
CA ARG A 65 14.12 -14.27 11.36
C ARG A 65 15.05 -15.48 11.53
N SER A 66 14.47 -16.67 11.43
CA SER A 66 15.22 -17.94 11.52
C SER A 66 16.26 -18.14 10.38
N ARG A 67 16.24 -17.28 9.35
CA ARG A 67 17.11 -17.38 8.16
C ARG A 67 17.90 -16.08 7.94
N SER A 68 19.21 -16.22 7.72
CA SER A 68 20.10 -15.11 7.32
C SER A 68 19.61 -14.46 6.03
N LEU A 69 19.60 -13.12 5.99
CA LEU A 69 19.19 -12.37 4.80
C LEU A 69 20.29 -12.43 3.73
N PRO A 70 19.93 -12.52 2.43
CA PRO A 70 20.91 -12.35 1.37
C PRO A 70 21.53 -10.94 1.45
N PRO A 71 22.83 -10.79 1.10
CA PRO A 71 23.50 -9.49 1.15
C PRO A 71 22.83 -8.50 0.20
N LEU A 72 22.61 -7.27 0.68
CA LEU A 72 22.06 -6.19 -0.12
C LEU A 72 23.10 -5.73 -1.15
N SER A 73 22.88 -6.02 -2.43
CA SER A 73 23.70 -5.47 -3.50
C SER A 73 23.28 -4.05 -3.85
N PHE A 74 24.22 -3.23 -4.34
CA PHE A 74 23.94 -1.87 -4.78
C PHE A 74 22.84 -1.81 -5.86
N SER A 75 22.81 -2.80 -6.76
CA SER A 75 21.77 -2.91 -7.80
C SER A 75 20.37 -3.09 -7.19
N VAL A 76 20.23 -3.91 -6.14
CA VAL A 76 18.95 -4.12 -5.46
C VAL A 76 18.51 -2.85 -4.73
N LEU A 77 19.45 -2.16 -4.06
CA LEU A 77 19.15 -0.88 -3.41
C LEU A 77 18.67 0.17 -4.42
N CYS A 78 19.34 0.30 -5.56
CA CYS A 78 18.93 1.22 -6.62
C CYS A 78 17.51 0.89 -7.13
N LYS A 79 17.20 -0.39 -7.36
CA LYS A 79 15.85 -0.83 -7.74
C LYS A 79 14.80 -0.49 -6.69
N MET A 80 15.09 -0.68 -5.40
CA MET A 80 14.16 -0.33 -4.31
C MET A 80 13.91 1.19 -4.25
N VAL A 81 14.95 2.01 -4.39
CA VAL A 81 14.83 3.48 -4.42
C VAL A 81 13.97 3.93 -5.60
N LEU A 82 14.24 3.39 -6.80
CA LEU A 82 13.44 3.71 -7.99
C LEU A 82 11.96 3.32 -7.80
N LEU A 83 11.69 2.13 -7.26
CA LEU A 83 10.32 1.68 -6.98
C LEU A 83 9.63 2.59 -5.96
N GLY A 84 10.33 3.00 -4.90
CA GLY A 84 9.80 3.91 -3.88
C GLY A 84 9.49 5.32 -4.41
N LEU A 85 10.36 5.85 -5.28
CA LEU A 85 10.12 7.14 -5.94
C LEU A 85 8.88 7.08 -6.86
N ILE A 86 8.76 6.01 -7.64
CA ILE A 86 7.60 5.81 -8.52
C ILE A 86 6.32 5.67 -7.68
N ALA A 87 6.33 4.84 -6.65
CA ALA A 87 5.18 4.61 -5.78
C ALA A 87 4.73 5.89 -5.06
N SER A 88 5.67 6.67 -4.52
CA SER A 88 5.35 7.94 -3.85
C SER A 88 4.76 8.98 -4.82
N ALA A 89 5.26 9.07 -6.06
CA ALA A 89 4.68 9.93 -7.08
C ALA A 89 3.23 9.56 -7.41
N PHE A 90 2.95 8.27 -7.61
CA PHE A 90 1.58 7.77 -7.80
C PHE A 90 0.68 8.05 -6.60
N GLN A 91 1.19 7.88 -5.38
CA GLN A 91 0.42 8.12 -4.17
C GLN A 91 0.05 9.61 -4.02
N ILE A 92 0.96 10.53 -4.32
CA ILE A 92 0.69 11.97 -4.34
C ILE A 92 -0.37 12.31 -5.38
N ALA A 93 -0.27 11.75 -6.58
CA ALA A 93 -1.28 11.93 -7.62
C ALA A 93 -2.65 11.42 -7.17
N GLY A 94 -2.71 10.24 -6.52
CA GLY A 94 -3.93 9.67 -5.95
C GLY A 94 -4.55 10.55 -4.87
N TYR A 95 -3.76 11.05 -3.92
CA TYR A 95 -4.26 11.95 -2.88
C TYR A 95 -4.71 13.31 -3.43
N ASN A 96 -4.05 13.83 -4.46
CA ASN A 96 -4.56 15.00 -5.19
C ASN A 96 -5.89 14.68 -5.87
N GLY A 97 -6.01 13.51 -6.49
CA GLY A 97 -7.26 13.01 -7.05
C GLY A 97 -8.39 13.04 -6.01
N ILE A 98 -8.16 12.49 -4.81
CA ILE A 98 -9.12 12.50 -3.70
C ILE A 98 -9.48 13.93 -3.27
N LYS A 99 -8.49 14.81 -3.16
CA LYS A 99 -8.70 16.22 -2.80
C LYS A 99 -9.71 16.89 -3.74
N TYR A 100 -9.57 16.70 -5.06
CA TYR A 100 -10.46 17.30 -6.07
C TYR A 100 -11.73 16.49 -6.35
N SER A 101 -11.80 15.22 -5.93
CA SER A 101 -12.95 14.34 -6.18
C SER A 101 -13.59 13.83 -4.87
N SER A 102 -13.80 12.52 -4.72
CA SER A 102 -14.39 11.90 -3.54
C SER A 102 -13.68 10.59 -3.16
N PRO A 103 -13.73 10.19 -1.88
CA PRO A 103 -13.22 8.88 -1.44
C PRO A 103 -13.86 7.72 -2.22
N THR A 104 -15.15 7.80 -2.52
CA THR A 104 -15.90 6.78 -3.26
C THR A 104 -15.38 6.60 -4.69
N LEU A 105 -15.09 7.71 -5.39
CA LEU A 105 -14.51 7.64 -6.73
C LEU A 105 -13.13 6.98 -6.69
N SER A 106 -12.31 7.34 -5.71
CA SER A 106 -10.98 6.73 -5.52
C SER A 106 -11.09 5.22 -5.30
N SER A 107 -12.02 4.77 -4.46
CA SER A 107 -12.25 3.34 -4.23
C SER A 107 -12.75 2.63 -5.49
N ALA A 108 -13.61 3.27 -6.29
CA ALA A 108 -14.06 2.69 -7.56
C ALA A 108 -12.92 2.55 -8.58
N MET A 109 -11.98 3.52 -8.61
CA MET A 109 -10.78 3.45 -9.46
C MET A 109 -9.82 2.33 -9.06
N SER A 110 -9.74 1.96 -7.78
CA SER A 110 -8.89 0.83 -7.37
C SER A 110 -9.28 -0.50 -8.05
N ASN A 111 -10.54 -0.65 -8.49
CA ASN A 111 -10.99 -1.85 -9.21
C ASN A 111 -10.35 -2.01 -10.59
N VAL A 112 -9.77 -0.96 -11.18
CA VAL A 112 -9.05 -1.07 -12.46
C VAL A 112 -7.57 -1.43 -12.30
N ASN A 113 -7.04 -1.45 -11.08
CA ASN A 113 -5.64 -1.81 -10.81
C ASN A 113 -5.22 -3.18 -11.39
N PRO A 114 -6.05 -4.25 -11.30
CA PRO A 114 -5.72 -5.54 -11.91
C PRO A 114 -5.57 -5.44 -13.44
N ALA A 115 -6.43 -4.68 -14.11
CA ALA A 115 -6.36 -4.50 -15.56
C ALA A 115 -5.05 -3.80 -15.98
N PHE A 116 -4.68 -2.72 -15.29
CA PHE A 116 -3.39 -2.06 -15.51
C PHE A 116 -2.20 -3.01 -15.27
N THR A 117 -2.27 -3.82 -14.22
CA THR A 117 -1.23 -4.79 -13.89
C THR A 117 -1.07 -5.83 -15.01
N PHE A 118 -2.17 -6.34 -15.58
CA PHE A 118 -2.13 -7.25 -16.73
C PHE A 118 -1.53 -6.60 -17.97
N ILE A 119 -1.91 -5.36 -18.28
CA ILE A 119 -1.38 -4.64 -19.44
C ILE A 119 0.14 -4.46 -19.29
N LEU A 120 0.61 -3.99 -18.13
CA LEU A 120 2.05 -3.85 -17.86
C LEU A 120 2.77 -5.20 -17.95
N ALA A 121 2.18 -6.26 -17.39
CA ALA A 121 2.75 -7.60 -17.47
C ALA A 121 2.90 -8.10 -18.91
N VAL A 122 1.98 -7.75 -19.83
CA VAL A 122 2.10 -8.10 -21.25
C VAL A 122 3.15 -7.24 -21.96
N VAL A 123 3.21 -5.93 -21.64
CA VAL A 123 4.19 -5.00 -22.25
C VAL A 123 5.63 -5.34 -21.85
N PHE A 124 5.84 -5.77 -20.61
CA PHE A 124 7.16 -6.16 -20.07
C PHE A 124 7.43 -7.66 -20.11
N ARG A 125 6.59 -8.44 -20.81
CA ARG A 125 6.78 -9.87 -21.02
C ARG A 125 7.97 -10.13 -21.94
#